data_AF-G7WDD5-F1
#
_entry.id   AF-G7WDD5-F1
#
_cell.length_a   1.000
_cell.length_b   1.000
_cell.length_c   1.000
_cell.angle_alpha   90.00
_cell.angle_beta   90.00
_cell.angle_gamma   90.00
#
_symmetry.space_group_name_H-M   'P 1'
#
loop_
_entity.id
_entity.type
_entity.pdbx_description
1 polymer ?
#
loop_
_entity_poly.entity_id
_entity_poly.type
_entity_poly.pdbx_seq_one_letter_code
_entity_poly.pdbx_strand_id
1 'polypeptide(L)'
;MEHNGRKPSFSGEVAATKSFGRDMLCKVPEVTIFFWIIKVLCTTVGETFADFLNINLGFGLTLTSIIMGAAFAIVLFIQFRTKKYVPGIYWLTVVLISVFGTLVTDNMVENMNVRLTTSVILFTVLLAATFVGWFLSEKTLSIHSIYTAKREAFYWLAILFTFALGTATGDYVAEELSLGYTLTGFIVLAIIASTFIAWKVFKFDSILTFWIAYVLTRPLGASLGDYLSQPKSLGGLGLGATVTSVIFLSAILLVVLFISVSKIDRILNEKSKAAENRATSKKFIVQIAAMTCVFLAAGAFIGVYASSHNKTIANKNDLTGELAGFISTETDMRGYVVANDFTDARAKADNLEHDWDSQEGTLRPQNQSQWTAIDSTFDQVLTSVRTTTDPAKCKSVIDNSLSVLERTNAGTQNNSPTSTDSSQQIFSQPETSQSSPSASTSVSLGDLSSFIKIEQDTLDLVNKGDLSSAKTRIKDLETAWDDAQSTLQPKDSVKWTQIDGTIDTLLSELRASNPSQSGCKSALEASISAMQK
;
A
#
# COMPACT_ATOMS: atom_id res chain seq x y z
N MET A 1 -3.53 83.94 43.06
CA MET A 1 -3.26 82.56 43.49
C MET A 1 -4.45 82.20 44.36
N GLU A 2 -5.39 81.35 44.01
CA GLU A 2 -5.35 80.08 43.28
C GLU A 2 -6.67 79.83 42.52
N HIS A 3 -6.62 78.78 41.71
CA HIS A 3 -7.43 78.48 40.55
C HIS A 3 -8.87 78.01 40.84
N ASN A 4 -9.77 78.48 39.98
CA ASN A 4 -11.12 78.00 39.71
C ASN A 4 -11.13 76.53 39.23
N GLY A 5 -12.17 75.75 39.57
CA GLY A 5 -12.31 74.39 39.04
C GLY A 5 -13.51 73.59 39.52
N ARG A 6 -14.74 74.07 39.29
CA ARG A 6 -15.95 73.22 39.25
C ARG A 6 -15.69 72.01 38.34
N LYS A 7 -15.75 70.80 38.88
CA LYS A 7 -15.83 69.57 38.08
C LYS A 7 -17.22 69.47 37.46
N PRO A 8 -17.38 69.45 36.14
CA PRO A 8 -18.63 69.01 35.52
C PRO A 8 -18.75 67.48 35.66
N SER A 9 -19.91 67.01 36.12
CA SER A 9 -20.28 65.60 36.07
C SER A 9 -20.43 65.19 34.61
N PHE A 10 -19.42 64.52 34.05
CA PHE A 10 -19.58 63.79 32.81
C PHE A 10 -20.26 62.47 33.13
N SER A 11 -21.59 62.45 33.02
CA SER A 11 -22.38 61.25 32.78
C SER A 11 -22.03 60.73 31.38
N GLY A 12 -20.83 60.16 31.26
CA GLY A 12 -20.42 59.38 30.10
C GLY A 12 -20.97 57.98 30.29
N GLU A 13 -22.26 57.81 30.04
CA GLU A 13 -22.81 56.52 29.65
C GLU A 13 -22.09 56.15 28.36
N VAL A 14 -20.94 55.46 28.49
CA VAL A 14 -20.35 54.73 27.39
C VAL A 14 -21.37 53.66 27.08
N ALA A 15 -22.29 54.00 26.17
CA ALA A 15 -23.13 53.06 25.49
C ALA A 15 -22.18 51.98 24.97
N ALA A 16 -22.11 50.88 25.72
CA ALA A 16 -21.52 49.64 25.26
C ALA A 16 -22.24 49.38 23.95
N THR A 17 -21.54 49.65 22.85
CA THR A 17 -21.99 49.29 21.52
C THR A 17 -21.97 47.78 21.55
N LYS A 18 -23.10 47.19 21.98
CA LYS A 18 -23.43 45.79 21.75
C LYS A 18 -23.42 45.66 20.25
N SER A 19 -22.24 45.32 19.72
CA SER A 19 -22.12 44.69 18.42
C SER A 19 -23.04 43.48 18.49
N PHE A 20 -24.25 43.61 17.95
CA PHE A 20 -25.10 42.49 17.58
C PHE A 20 -24.52 41.79 16.34
N GLY A 21 -23.20 41.57 16.33
CA GLY A 21 -22.62 40.46 15.61
C GLY A 21 -23.25 39.22 16.22
N ARG A 22 -23.95 38.46 15.38
CA ARG A 22 -24.72 37.28 15.73
C ARG A 22 -23.79 36.24 16.37
N ASP A 23 -23.62 36.31 17.69
CA ASP A 23 -22.74 35.42 18.48
C ASP A 23 -23.18 33.97 18.26
N MET A 24 -22.47 33.26 17.36
CA MET A 24 -22.59 31.82 17.23
C MET A 24 -21.83 31.18 18.39
N LEU A 25 -22.44 30.22 19.06
CA LEU A 25 -21.76 29.42 20.07
C LEU A 25 -20.82 28.41 19.37
N CYS A 26 -19.65 28.15 19.96
CA CYS A 26 -18.68 27.19 19.42
C CYS A 26 -19.38 25.86 19.06
N LYS A 27 -19.14 25.37 17.85
CA LYS A 27 -19.81 24.20 17.28
C LYS A 27 -18.99 22.90 17.40
N VAL A 28 -17.85 22.93 18.10
CA VAL A 28 -16.91 21.80 18.23
C VAL A 28 -16.88 21.33 19.68
N PRO A 29 -16.82 20.00 19.93
CA PRO A 29 -16.67 19.45 21.27
C PRO A 29 -15.35 19.85 21.92
N GLU A 30 -15.32 19.83 23.26
CA GLU A 30 -14.06 19.93 23.98
C GLU A 30 -13.22 18.66 23.85
N VAL A 31 -11.89 18.86 23.81
CA VAL A 31 -10.89 17.80 23.69
C VAL A 31 -10.74 17.08 25.04
N THR A 32 -11.73 16.24 25.36
CA THR A 32 -11.73 15.35 26.53
C THR A 32 -11.23 13.96 26.15
N ILE A 33 -11.09 13.05 27.12
CA ILE A 33 -10.78 11.65 26.80
C ILE A 33 -11.86 11.00 25.92
N PHE A 34 -13.13 11.37 26.11
CA PHE A 34 -14.24 10.90 25.28
C PHE A 34 -14.13 11.38 23.83
N PHE A 35 -13.62 12.60 23.61
CA PHE A 35 -13.34 13.09 22.26
C PHE A 35 -12.35 12.18 21.54
N TRP A 36 -11.24 11.81 22.18
CA TRP A 36 -10.25 10.91 21.58
C TRP A 36 -10.78 9.50 21.37
N ILE A 37 -11.56 8.97 22.32
CA ILE A 37 -12.20 7.64 22.18
C ILE A 37 -13.13 7.63 20.97
N ILE A 38 -14.09 8.55 20.88
CA ILE A 38 -15.04 8.57 19.76
C ILE A 38 -14.30 8.82 18.45
N LYS A 39 -13.29 9.69 18.45
CA LYS A 39 -12.48 9.96 17.26
C LYS A 39 -11.78 8.71 16.73
N VAL A 40 -11.13 7.93 17.60
CA VAL A 40 -10.48 6.67 17.21
C VAL A 40 -11.52 5.65 16.73
N LEU A 41 -12.67 5.55 17.40
CA LEU A 41 -13.75 4.68 16.94
C LEU A 41 -14.26 5.08 15.55
N CYS A 42 -14.47 6.39 15.31
CA CYS A 42 -14.86 6.91 14.01
C CYS A 42 -13.81 6.64 12.93
N THR A 43 -12.51 6.78 13.25
CA THR A 43 -11.45 6.52 12.27
C THR A 43 -11.36 5.04 11.93
N THR A 44 -11.63 4.12 12.87
CA THR A 44 -11.71 2.67 12.56
C THR A 44 -12.97 2.28 11.79
N VAL A 45 -14.12 2.89 12.08
CA VAL A 45 -15.35 2.69 11.30
C VAL A 45 -15.19 3.19 9.88
N GLY A 46 -14.51 4.31 9.66
CA GLY A 46 -14.34 4.89 8.33
C GLY A 46 -13.76 3.89 7.32
N GLU A 47 -12.78 3.10 7.74
CA GLU A 47 -12.13 2.06 6.93
C GLU A 47 -13.06 0.86 6.74
N THR A 48 -13.38 0.19 7.85
CA THR A 48 -14.16 -1.06 7.81
C THR A 48 -15.56 -0.90 7.21
N PHE A 49 -16.19 0.27 7.38
CA PHE A 49 -17.51 0.53 6.81
C PHE A 49 -17.44 0.86 5.31
N ALA A 50 -16.36 1.51 4.84
CA ALA A 50 -16.12 1.69 3.41
C ALA A 50 -15.98 0.33 2.72
N ASP A 51 -15.15 -0.55 3.28
CA ASP A 51 -14.95 -1.92 2.80
C ASP A 51 -16.24 -2.74 2.82
N PHE A 52 -17.01 -2.63 3.89
CA PHE A 52 -18.28 -3.33 4.02
C PHE A 52 -19.26 -2.92 2.91
N LEU A 53 -19.38 -1.63 2.62
CA LEU A 53 -20.25 -1.15 1.54
C LEU A 53 -19.72 -1.57 0.16
N ASN A 54 -18.41 -1.54 -0.04
CA ASN A 54 -17.77 -1.87 -1.31
C ASN A 54 -17.86 -3.38 -1.62
N ILE A 55 -17.34 -4.21 -0.71
CA ILE A 55 -17.14 -5.64 -0.90
C ILE A 55 -18.37 -6.46 -0.49
N ASN A 56 -18.89 -6.25 0.74
CA ASN A 56 -19.96 -7.12 1.26
C ASN A 56 -21.33 -6.80 0.68
N LEU A 57 -21.63 -5.53 0.43
CA LEU A 57 -22.88 -5.12 -0.24
C LEU A 57 -22.77 -5.13 -1.77
N GLY A 58 -21.56 -5.30 -2.31
CA GLY A 58 -21.33 -5.40 -3.75
C GLY A 58 -21.67 -4.13 -4.52
N PHE A 59 -21.72 -2.97 -3.86
CA PHE A 59 -21.98 -1.70 -4.54
C PHE A 59 -20.83 -1.29 -5.44
N GLY A 60 -19.62 -1.78 -5.17
CA GLY A 60 -18.41 -1.35 -5.84
C GLY A 60 -17.97 0.04 -5.37
N LEU A 61 -16.70 0.35 -5.62
CA LEU A 61 -16.04 1.53 -5.07
C LEU A 61 -16.72 2.83 -5.52
N THR A 62 -16.97 2.97 -6.82
CA THR A 62 -17.53 4.20 -7.41
C THR A 62 -18.94 4.52 -6.89
N LEU A 63 -19.84 3.54 -6.83
CA LEU A 63 -21.20 3.77 -6.36
C LEU A 63 -21.22 4.08 -4.86
N THR A 64 -20.39 3.38 -4.08
CA THR A 64 -20.20 3.62 -2.65
C THR A 64 -19.73 5.05 -2.40
N SER A 65 -18.73 5.53 -3.15
CA SER A 65 -18.23 6.91 -3.08
C SER A 65 -19.32 7.95 -3.37
N ILE A 66 -20.18 7.72 -4.38
CA ILE A 66 -21.27 8.64 -4.72
C ILE A 66 -22.31 8.70 -3.60
N ILE A 67 -22.77 7.53 -3.10
CA ILE A 67 -23.79 7.45 -2.05
C ILE A 67 -23.29 8.10 -0.77
N MET A 68 -22.08 7.73 -0.32
CA MET A 68 -21.48 8.27 0.90
C MET A 68 -21.13 9.75 0.76
N GLY A 69 -20.66 10.19 -0.42
CA GLY A 69 -20.43 11.60 -0.71
C GLY A 69 -21.72 12.43 -0.65
N ALA A 70 -22.82 11.92 -1.19
CA ALA A 70 -24.13 12.58 -1.10
C ALA A 70 -24.62 12.66 0.35
N ALA A 71 -24.54 11.56 1.11
CA ALA A 71 -24.90 11.53 2.52
C ALA A 71 -24.04 12.51 3.35
N PHE A 72 -22.73 12.53 3.12
CA PHE A 72 -21.81 13.47 3.74
C PHE A 72 -22.19 14.92 3.42
N ALA A 73 -22.44 15.26 2.16
CA ALA A 73 -22.83 16.61 1.75
C ALA A 73 -24.13 17.08 2.43
N ILE A 74 -25.14 16.20 2.54
CA ILE A 74 -26.42 16.50 3.21
C ILE A 74 -26.20 16.79 4.69
N VAL A 75 -25.46 15.93 5.41
CA VAL A 75 -25.22 16.10 6.85
C VAL A 75 -24.32 17.30 7.11
N LEU A 76 -23.31 17.52 6.27
CA LEU A 76 -22.45 18.69 6.36
C LEU A 76 -23.26 19.99 6.17
N PHE A 77 -24.20 20.02 5.22
CA PHE A 77 -25.11 21.15 5.06
C PHE A 77 -25.96 21.40 6.31
N ILE A 78 -26.48 20.35 6.94
CA ILE A 78 -27.21 20.43 8.21
C ILE A 78 -26.30 20.99 9.32
N GLN A 79 -25.04 20.55 9.39
CA GLN A 79 -24.05 21.03 10.35
C GLN A 79 -23.80 22.54 10.19
N PHE A 80 -23.61 23.03 8.95
CA PHE A 80 -23.48 24.46 8.68
C PHE A 80 -24.72 25.27 9.10
N ARG A 81 -25.93 24.72 8.91
CA ARG A 81 -27.18 25.37 9.34
C ARG A 81 -27.39 25.39 10.86
N THR A 82 -26.81 24.44 11.57
CA THR A 82 -27.01 24.31 13.02
C THR A 82 -26.27 25.44 13.75
N LYS A 83 -26.97 26.20 14.60
CA LYS A 83 -26.42 27.39 15.26
C LYS A 83 -25.71 27.10 16.60
N LYS A 84 -25.77 25.86 17.08
CA LYS A 84 -25.22 25.42 18.37
C LYS A 84 -24.59 24.04 18.21
N TYR A 85 -23.68 23.68 19.10
CA TYR A 85 -23.13 22.33 19.14
C TYR A 85 -24.21 21.28 19.46
N VAL A 86 -24.49 20.42 18.49
CA VAL A 86 -25.34 19.23 18.63
C VAL A 86 -24.44 18.00 18.45
N PRO A 87 -24.16 17.24 19.53
CA PRO A 87 -23.23 16.11 19.48
C PRO A 87 -23.54 15.11 18.37
N GLY A 88 -24.82 14.74 18.20
CA GLY A 88 -25.24 13.79 17.17
C GLY A 88 -24.91 14.24 15.74
N ILE A 89 -25.20 15.50 15.38
CA ILE A 89 -24.94 16.01 14.03
C ILE A 89 -23.42 16.10 13.78
N TYR A 90 -22.67 16.59 14.77
CA TYR A 90 -21.22 16.70 14.67
C TYR A 90 -20.55 15.34 14.48
N TRP A 91 -20.84 14.36 15.36
CA TRP A 91 -20.22 13.04 15.27
C TRP A 91 -20.70 12.25 14.05
N LEU A 92 -21.95 12.42 13.62
CA LEU A 92 -22.40 11.86 12.35
C LEU A 92 -21.63 12.45 11.17
N THR A 93 -21.37 13.76 11.16
CA THR A 93 -20.52 14.40 10.16
C THR A 93 -19.10 13.81 10.19
N VAL A 94 -18.54 13.57 11.38
CA VAL A 94 -17.21 12.96 11.55
C VAL A 94 -17.15 11.50 11.08
N VAL A 95 -18.22 10.71 11.28
CA VAL A 95 -18.29 9.34 10.72
C VAL A 95 -18.37 9.41 9.19
N LEU A 96 -19.26 10.23 8.63
CA LEU A 96 -19.43 10.31 7.17
C LEU A 96 -18.20 10.84 6.45
N ILE A 97 -17.54 11.86 7.00
CA ILE A 97 -16.28 12.39 6.42
C ILE A 97 -15.15 11.37 6.54
N SER A 98 -15.16 10.49 7.54
CA SER A 98 -14.16 9.44 7.69
C SER A 98 -14.28 8.34 6.64
N VAL A 99 -15.52 7.94 6.32
CA VAL A 99 -15.81 6.96 5.27
C VAL A 99 -15.53 7.57 3.90
N PHE A 100 -16.03 8.79 3.67
CA PHE A 100 -15.82 9.48 2.40
C PHE A 100 -14.33 9.79 2.14
N GLY A 101 -13.56 10.13 3.18
CA GLY A 101 -12.12 10.37 3.06
C GLY A 101 -11.33 9.14 2.60
N THR A 102 -11.66 7.95 3.13
CA THR A 102 -11.11 6.66 2.67
C THR A 102 -11.44 6.44 1.20
N LEU A 103 -12.74 6.48 0.87
CA LEU A 103 -13.23 6.24 -0.49
C LEU A 103 -12.62 7.17 -1.55
N VAL A 104 -12.27 8.41 -1.18
CA VAL A 104 -11.57 9.34 -2.08
C VAL A 104 -10.15 8.86 -2.37
N THR A 105 -9.42 8.40 -1.35
CA THR A 105 -8.07 7.86 -1.51
C THR A 105 -8.11 6.57 -2.33
N ASP A 106 -8.99 5.63 -1.99
CA ASP A 106 -9.08 4.34 -2.68
C ASP A 106 -9.47 4.54 -4.15
N ASN A 107 -10.40 5.45 -4.45
CA ASN A 107 -10.78 5.71 -5.84
C ASN A 107 -9.62 6.29 -6.65
N MET A 108 -8.74 7.09 -6.01
CA MET A 108 -7.53 7.56 -6.67
C MET A 108 -6.56 6.41 -6.95
N VAL A 109 -6.35 5.51 -5.99
CA VAL A 109 -5.34 4.45 -6.12
C VAL A 109 -5.83 3.32 -7.00
N GLU A 110 -7.03 2.80 -6.78
CA GLU A 110 -7.57 1.62 -7.46
C GLU A 110 -8.21 1.95 -8.81
N ASN A 111 -9.06 2.99 -8.88
CA ASN A 111 -9.83 3.29 -10.09
C ASN A 111 -9.07 4.22 -11.04
N MET A 112 -8.32 5.19 -10.49
CA MET A 112 -7.51 6.12 -11.29
C MET A 112 -6.05 5.67 -11.46
N ASN A 113 -5.64 4.55 -10.87
CA ASN A 113 -4.27 4.02 -10.92
C ASN A 113 -3.20 5.06 -10.48
N VAL A 114 -3.54 5.93 -9.53
CA VAL A 114 -2.61 6.91 -8.97
C VAL A 114 -1.76 6.21 -7.91
N ARG A 115 -0.43 6.22 -8.09
CA ARG A 115 0.49 5.66 -7.09
C ARG A 115 0.25 6.25 -5.70
N LEU A 116 0.34 5.39 -4.69
CA LEU A 116 0.07 5.73 -3.29
C LEU A 116 1.01 6.81 -2.75
N THR A 117 2.30 6.76 -3.11
CA THR A 117 3.27 7.86 -2.90
C THR A 117 2.74 9.22 -3.40
N THR A 118 2.13 9.27 -4.59
CA THR A 118 1.59 10.52 -5.17
C THR A 118 0.40 11.03 -4.37
N SER A 119 -0.48 10.13 -3.91
CA SER A 119 -1.64 10.47 -3.08
C SER A 119 -1.22 11.09 -1.74
N VAL A 120 -0.21 10.52 -1.06
CA VAL A 120 0.36 11.07 0.18
C VAL A 120 0.90 12.48 -0.04
N ILE A 121 1.68 12.70 -1.10
CA ILE A 121 2.25 14.01 -1.43
C ILE A 121 1.12 15.01 -1.72
N LEU A 122 0.14 14.62 -2.55
CA LEU A 122 -0.98 15.48 -2.91
C LEU A 122 -1.77 15.93 -1.68
N PHE A 123 -2.22 15.00 -0.84
CA PHE A 123 -3.01 15.34 0.34
C PHE A 123 -2.20 16.12 1.39
N THR A 124 -0.89 15.89 1.48
CA THR A 124 0.00 16.71 2.32
C THR A 124 0.03 18.16 1.84
N VAL A 125 0.18 18.38 0.53
CA VAL A 125 0.18 19.73 -0.07
C VAL A 125 -1.19 20.40 0.10
N LEU A 126 -2.28 19.68 -0.13
CA LEU A 126 -3.65 20.21 0.04
C LEU A 126 -3.96 20.57 1.50
N LEU A 127 -3.53 19.73 2.45
CA LEU A 127 -3.68 20.01 3.88
C LEU A 127 -2.86 21.24 4.29
N ALA A 128 -1.60 21.32 3.84
CA ALA A 128 -0.74 22.47 4.09
C ALA A 128 -1.34 23.76 3.50
N ALA A 129 -1.81 23.72 2.26
CA ALA A 129 -2.48 24.84 1.60
C ALA A 129 -3.75 25.26 2.36
N THR A 130 -4.51 24.31 2.91
CA THR A 130 -5.70 24.58 3.71
C THR A 130 -5.35 25.29 5.01
N PHE A 131 -4.31 24.84 5.73
CA PHE A 131 -3.85 25.52 6.96
C PHE A 131 -3.30 26.92 6.66
N VAL A 132 -2.54 27.08 5.57
CA VAL A 132 -2.03 28.39 5.14
C VAL A 132 -3.19 29.32 4.77
N GLY A 133 -4.15 28.85 3.97
CA GLY A 133 -5.34 29.62 3.58
C GLY A 133 -6.21 30.03 4.76
N TRP A 134 -6.41 29.11 5.72
CA TRP A 134 -7.12 29.39 6.96
C TRP A 134 -6.39 30.47 7.77
N PHE A 135 -5.07 30.34 7.93
CA PHE A 135 -4.25 31.30 8.66
C PHE A 135 -4.21 32.68 8.00
N LEU A 136 -4.01 32.76 6.68
CA LEU A 136 -4.01 34.03 5.95
C LEU A 136 -5.35 34.77 6.08
N SER A 137 -6.45 34.01 6.14
CA SER A 137 -7.79 34.57 6.28
C SER A 137 -8.14 35.00 7.70
N GLU A 138 -7.84 34.18 8.70
CA GLU A 138 -8.42 34.31 10.07
C GLU A 138 -7.36 34.61 11.14
N LYS A 139 -6.07 34.51 10.79
CA LYS A 139 -4.91 34.68 11.69
C LYS A 139 -4.94 33.82 12.95
N THR A 140 -5.74 32.75 12.95
CA THR A 140 -5.84 31.75 14.02
C THR A 140 -6.19 30.39 13.44
N LEU A 141 -5.67 29.35 14.09
CA LEU A 141 -5.97 27.93 13.82
C LEU A 141 -6.64 27.27 15.04
N SER A 142 -7.07 28.08 16.02
CA SER A 142 -7.70 27.56 17.24
C SER A 142 -9.11 27.04 16.94
N ILE A 143 -9.30 25.75 17.23
CA ILE A 143 -10.59 25.07 17.17
C ILE A 143 -11.62 25.62 18.16
N HIS A 144 -11.17 26.32 19.21
CA HIS A 144 -12.04 26.92 20.22
C HIS A 144 -12.75 28.19 19.73
N SER A 145 -12.41 28.67 18.52
CA SER A 145 -12.88 29.94 17.97
C SER A 145 -13.66 29.81 16.65
N ILE A 146 -14.39 28.71 16.44
CA ILE A 146 -15.20 28.47 15.24
C ILE A 146 -16.58 29.10 15.42
N TYR A 147 -16.66 30.40 15.13
CA TYR A 147 -17.89 31.20 15.27
C TYR A 147 -18.43 31.72 13.92
N THR A 148 -17.71 31.51 12.81
CA THR A 148 -18.10 31.99 11.48
C THR A 148 -18.19 30.81 10.50
N ALA A 149 -19.08 30.92 9.50
CA ALA A 149 -19.21 29.91 8.44
C ALA A 149 -17.89 29.72 7.67
N LYS A 150 -17.07 30.78 7.55
CA LYS A 150 -15.75 30.72 6.91
C LYS A 150 -14.76 29.85 7.70
N ARG A 151 -14.70 30.01 9.02
CA ARG A 151 -13.87 29.17 9.91
C ARG A 151 -14.35 27.73 9.93
N GLU A 152 -15.67 27.53 9.93
CA GLU A 152 -16.27 26.20 9.87
C GLU A 152 -15.92 25.47 8.56
N ALA A 153 -15.88 26.19 7.43
CA ALA A 153 -15.46 25.63 6.14
C ALA A 153 -13.98 25.20 6.15
N PHE A 154 -13.07 26.05 6.64
CA PHE A 154 -11.66 25.66 6.76
C PHE A 154 -11.46 24.47 7.71
N TYR A 155 -12.22 24.43 8.80
CA TYR A 155 -12.19 23.32 9.75
C TYR A 155 -12.60 21.99 9.10
N TRP A 156 -13.75 21.95 8.41
CA TRP A 156 -14.20 20.73 7.75
C TRP A 156 -13.32 20.34 6.57
N LEU A 157 -12.78 21.31 5.84
CA LEU A 157 -11.83 21.06 4.75
C LEU A 157 -10.51 20.49 5.28
N ALA A 158 -9.98 21.03 6.38
CA ALA A 158 -8.81 20.48 7.05
C ALA A 158 -9.09 19.04 7.49
N ILE A 159 -10.23 18.78 8.12
CA ILE A 159 -10.62 17.43 8.52
C ILE A 159 -10.66 16.49 7.32
N LEU A 160 -11.30 16.87 6.22
CA LEU A 160 -11.37 16.05 5.01
C LEU A 160 -9.97 15.62 4.54
N PHE A 161 -9.06 16.59 4.37
CA PHE A 161 -7.70 16.27 3.92
C PHE A 161 -6.87 15.52 4.96
N THR A 162 -7.09 15.73 6.26
CA THR A 162 -6.44 14.89 7.29
C THR A 162 -6.90 13.43 7.22
N PHE A 163 -8.17 13.18 6.87
CA PHE A 163 -8.68 11.82 6.70
C PHE A 163 -8.09 11.17 5.45
N ALA A 164 -8.16 11.83 4.30
CA ALA A 164 -7.60 11.31 3.05
C ALA A 164 -6.08 11.07 3.14
N LEU A 165 -5.33 12.03 3.71
CA LEU A 165 -3.90 11.88 3.98
C LEU A 165 -3.62 10.71 4.92
N GLY A 166 -4.43 10.56 5.97
CA GLY A 166 -4.24 9.54 6.98
C GLY A 166 -4.43 8.12 6.44
N THR A 167 -5.42 7.90 5.57
CA THR A 167 -5.59 6.64 4.84
C THR A 167 -4.40 6.41 3.92
N ALA A 168 -4.10 7.34 3.02
CA ALA A 168 -3.00 7.21 2.07
C ALA A 168 -1.64 6.94 2.75
N THR A 169 -1.38 7.57 3.89
CA THR A 169 -0.15 7.35 4.66
C THR A 169 -0.15 6.01 5.39
N GLY A 170 -1.30 5.58 5.90
CA GLY A 170 -1.46 4.27 6.54
C GLY A 170 -1.13 3.15 5.57
N ASP A 171 -1.77 3.17 4.41
CA ASP A 171 -1.59 2.17 3.36
C ASP A 171 -0.15 2.23 2.81
N TYR A 172 0.41 3.44 2.62
CA TYR A 172 1.79 3.60 2.15
C TYR A 172 2.80 2.89 3.08
N VAL A 173 2.63 3.07 4.38
CA VAL A 173 3.52 2.47 5.39
C VAL A 173 3.25 0.96 5.53
N ALA A 174 1.99 0.52 5.43
CA ALA A 174 1.64 -0.88 5.59
C ALA A 174 2.02 -1.73 4.37
N GLU A 175 1.72 -1.24 3.16
CA GLU A 175 1.79 -1.99 1.90
C GLU A 175 3.06 -1.67 1.12
N GLU A 176 3.31 -0.39 0.79
CA GLU A 176 4.45 0.02 -0.05
C GLU A 176 5.80 -0.13 0.68
N LEU A 177 5.82 0.00 2.02
CA LEU A 177 6.99 -0.31 2.85
C LEU A 177 7.01 -1.75 3.40
N SER A 178 5.97 -2.55 3.13
CA SER A 178 5.81 -3.94 3.58
C SER A 178 6.00 -4.13 5.10
N LEU A 179 5.67 -3.11 5.91
CA LEU A 179 5.75 -3.19 7.38
C LEU A 179 4.53 -3.89 7.99
N GLY A 180 3.43 -3.99 7.25
CA GLY A 180 2.16 -4.55 7.70
C GLY A 180 1.38 -3.62 8.64
N TYR A 181 0.09 -3.91 8.80
CA TYR A 181 -0.84 -3.05 9.54
C TYR A 181 -0.56 -2.98 11.06
N THR A 182 -0.12 -4.08 11.67
CA THR A 182 0.14 -4.16 13.12
C THR A 182 1.31 -3.28 13.55
N LEU A 183 2.45 -3.41 12.87
CA LEU A 183 3.65 -2.64 13.16
C LEU A 183 3.41 -1.15 12.87
N THR A 184 2.71 -0.84 11.78
CA THR A 184 2.28 0.53 11.44
C THR A 184 1.45 1.14 12.56
N GLY A 185 0.47 0.41 13.09
CA GLY A 185 -0.34 0.84 14.23
C GLY A 185 0.49 1.16 15.48
N PHE A 186 1.45 0.31 15.84
CA PHE A 186 2.34 0.56 16.98
C PHE A 186 3.26 1.76 16.79
N ILE A 187 3.80 1.96 15.58
CA ILE A 187 4.63 3.13 15.25
C ILE A 187 3.81 4.41 15.41
N VAL A 188 2.61 4.45 14.84
CA VAL A 188 1.73 5.62 14.92
C VAL A 188 1.33 5.90 16.38
N LEU A 189 1.00 4.85 17.14
CA LEU A 189 0.69 4.97 18.56
C LEU A 189 1.87 5.54 19.37
N ALA A 190 3.10 5.10 19.08
CA ALA A 190 4.30 5.63 19.72
C ALA A 190 4.53 7.10 19.41
N ILE A 191 4.25 7.55 18.17
CA ILE A 191 4.35 8.95 17.78
C ILE A 191 3.27 9.80 18.49
N ILE A 192 2.03 9.29 18.60
CA ILE A 192 0.97 9.95 19.37
C ILE A 192 1.35 10.07 20.84
N ALA A 193 1.86 8.99 21.45
CA ALA A 193 2.33 9.00 22.84
C ALA A 193 3.47 10.00 23.05
N SER A 194 4.42 10.06 22.11
CA SER A 194 5.52 11.04 22.12
C SER A 194 5.01 12.47 22.01
N THR A 195 3.99 12.72 21.18
CA THR A 195 3.32 14.03 21.05
C THR A 195 2.62 14.43 22.36
N PHE A 196 1.99 13.48 23.04
CA PHE A 196 1.38 13.71 24.35
C PHE A 196 2.43 14.04 25.43
N ILE A 197 3.57 13.35 25.43
CA ILE A 197 4.69 13.64 26.33
C ILE A 197 5.29 15.02 26.02
N ALA A 198 5.45 15.37 24.74
CA ALA A 198 5.89 16.70 24.30
C ALA A 198 4.99 17.81 24.84
N TRP A 199 3.68 17.62 24.78
CA TRP A 199 2.71 18.55 25.35
C TRP A 199 2.81 18.61 26.89
N LYS A 200 2.77 17.47 27.56
CA LYS A 200 2.63 17.39 29.03
C LYS A 200 3.91 17.77 29.78
N VAL A 201 5.06 17.35 29.27
CA VAL A 201 6.37 17.50 29.93
C VAL A 201 7.08 18.75 29.41
N PHE A 202 7.16 18.91 28.09
CA PHE A 202 7.92 19.99 27.47
C PHE A 202 7.10 21.27 27.25
N LYS A 203 5.82 21.27 27.65
CA LYS A 203 4.88 22.41 27.53
C LYS A 203 4.80 22.96 26.10
N PHE A 204 4.85 22.05 25.12
CA PHE A 204 4.64 22.40 23.73
C PHE A 204 3.22 22.93 23.52
N ASP A 205 3.05 23.73 22.47
CA ASP A 205 1.80 24.42 22.20
C ASP A 205 0.61 23.44 22.05
N SER A 206 -0.51 23.76 22.71
CA SER A 206 -1.70 22.90 22.75
C SER A 206 -2.38 22.75 21.38
N ILE A 207 -2.32 23.77 20.52
CA ILE A 207 -2.95 23.72 19.19
C ILE A 207 -2.11 22.86 18.25
N LEU A 208 -0.79 23.00 18.29
CA LEU A 208 0.14 22.21 17.47
C LEU A 208 0.08 20.73 17.82
N THR A 209 0.21 20.42 19.11
CA THR A 209 0.18 19.03 19.59
C THR A 209 -1.18 18.37 19.36
N PHE A 210 -2.27 19.15 19.42
CA PHE A 210 -3.59 18.72 19.02
C PHE A 210 -3.65 18.31 17.55
N TRP A 211 -3.23 19.17 16.60
CA TRP A 211 -3.33 18.84 15.17
C TRP A 211 -2.44 17.67 14.77
N ILE A 212 -1.24 17.54 15.35
CA ILE A 212 -0.36 16.38 15.12
C ILE A 212 -1.05 15.10 15.60
N ALA A 213 -1.52 15.08 16.85
CA ALA A 213 -2.25 13.93 17.38
C ALA A 213 -3.51 13.63 16.55
N TYR A 214 -4.26 14.66 16.16
CA TYR A 214 -5.48 14.53 15.38
C TYR A 214 -5.22 13.90 14.00
N VAL A 215 -4.20 14.34 13.27
CA VAL A 215 -3.81 13.75 11.98
C VAL A 215 -3.42 12.28 12.17
N LEU A 216 -2.59 11.98 13.18
CA LEU A 216 -2.06 10.64 13.43
C LEU A 216 -3.12 9.65 13.93
N THR A 217 -4.24 10.10 14.50
CA THR A 217 -5.33 9.19 14.88
C THR A 217 -5.99 8.50 13.68
N ARG A 218 -5.83 9.02 12.45
CA ARG A 218 -6.38 8.35 11.27
C ARG A 218 -5.55 7.13 10.84
N PRO A 219 -4.23 7.22 10.57
CA PRO A 219 -3.41 6.04 10.31
C PRO A 219 -3.56 4.97 11.40
N LEU A 220 -3.63 5.38 12.67
CA LEU A 220 -3.90 4.45 13.78
C LEU A 220 -5.25 3.72 13.63
N GLY A 221 -6.30 4.46 13.28
CA GLY A 221 -7.65 3.92 13.12
C GLY A 221 -7.78 2.97 11.93
N ALA A 222 -7.17 3.32 10.79
CA ALA A 222 -7.10 2.47 9.59
C ALA A 222 -6.36 1.17 9.90
N SER A 223 -5.11 1.25 10.40
CA SER A 223 -4.34 0.07 10.80
C SER A 223 -5.05 -0.81 11.82
N LEU A 224 -5.79 -0.23 12.79
CA LEU A 224 -6.59 -0.99 13.74
C LEU A 224 -7.81 -1.66 13.08
N GLY A 225 -8.46 -0.96 12.14
CA GLY A 225 -9.56 -1.48 11.35
C GLY A 225 -9.14 -2.66 10.51
N ASP A 226 -8.08 -2.51 9.73
CA ASP A 226 -7.52 -3.55 8.87
C ASP A 226 -7.03 -4.74 9.67
N TYR A 227 -6.34 -4.48 10.80
CA TYR A 227 -5.94 -5.54 11.70
C TYR A 227 -7.13 -6.33 12.24
N LEU A 228 -8.29 -5.72 12.47
CA LEU A 228 -9.47 -6.42 12.97
C LEU A 228 -10.25 -7.13 11.84
N SER A 229 -10.38 -6.48 10.67
CA SER A 229 -11.21 -6.94 9.56
C SER A 229 -10.52 -7.97 8.68
N GLN A 230 -9.24 -7.79 8.35
CA GLN A 230 -8.52 -8.56 7.33
C GLN A 230 -8.26 -10.01 7.77
N PRO A 231 -8.13 -10.96 6.81
CA PRO A 231 -7.79 -12.36 7.10
C PRO A 231 -6.44 -12.53 7.81
N LYS A 232 -6.29 -13.66 8.52
CA LYS A 232 -5.04 -14.03 9.19
C LYS A 232 -3.84 -14.18 8.26
N SER A 233 -4.08 -14.50 7.00
CA SER A 233 -3.04 -14.59 5.96
C SER A 233 -2.39 -13.24 5.66
N LEU A 234 -3.10 -12.12 5.84
CA LEU A 234 -2.59 -10.76 5.66
C LEU A 234 -2.17 -10.10 6.98
N GLY A 235 -2.07 -10.88 8.06
CA GLY A 235 -1.69 -10.39 9.38
C GLY A 235 -2.84 -9.80 10.22
N GLY A 236 -4.10 -9.95 9.79
CA GLY A 236 -5.30 -9.52 10.52
C GLY A 236 -5.89 -10.59 11.46
N LEU A 237 -6.90 -10.22 12.24
CA LEU A 237 -7.60 -11.08 13.20
C LEU A 237 -8.73 -11.89 12.55
N GLY A 238 -9.19 -11.49 11.36
CA GLY A 238 -10.21 -12.19 10.59
C GLY A 238 -11.62 -12.07 11.15
N LEU A 239 -11.96 -10.98 11.86
CA LEU A 239 -13.33 -10.74 12.32
C LEU A 239 -14.27 -10.36 11.17
N GLY A 240 -13.71 -9.93 10.04
CA GLY A 240 -14.44 -9.44 8.88
C GLY A 240 -14.91 -8.00 9.05
N ALA A 241 -15.06 -7.30 7.92
CA ALA A 241 -15.50 -5.91 7.89
C ALA A 241 -16.89 -5.73 8.54
N THR A 242 -17.85 -6.61 8.25
CA THR A 242 -19.23 -6.52 8.77
C THR A 242 -19.30 -6.51 10.30
N VAL A 243 -18.70 -7.49 10.96
CA VAL A 243 -18.77 -7.64 12.42
C VAL A 243 -18.04 -6.46 13.09
N THR A 244 -16.88 -6.10 12.55
CA THR A 244 -16.07 -4.99 13.05
C THR A 244 -16.83 -3.67 12.96
N SER A 245 -17.44 -3.36 11.81
CA SER A 245 -18.23 -2.12 11.65
C SER A 245 -19.43 -2.06 12.60
N VAL A 246 -20.17 -3.16 12.79
CA VAL A 246 -21.33 -3.19 13.70
C VAL A 246 -20.92 -2.93 15.15
N ILE A 247 -19.84 -3.55 15.62
CA ILE A 247 -19.32 -3.35 16.97
C ILE A 247 -18.94 -1.87 17.18
N PHE A 248 -18.17 -1.31 16.27
CA PHE A 248 -17.69 0.06 16.42
C PHE A 248 -18.80 1.10 16.25
N LEU A 249 -19.72 0.93 15.29
CA LEU A 249 -20.90 1.81 15.15
C LEU A 249 -21.77 1.79 16.40
N SER A 250 -21.98 0.61 17.00
CA SER A 250 -22.71 0.47 18.27
C SER A 250 -21.98 1.17 19.42
N ALA A 251 -20.65 1.03 19.50
CA ALA A 251 -19.84 1.72 20.50
C ALA A 251 -19.90 3.26 20.33
N ILE A 252 -19.79 3.76 19.10
CA ILE A 252 -19.95 5.20 18.81
C ILE A 252 -21.33 5.67 19.26
N LEU A 253 -22.39 4.95 18.91
CA LEU A 253 -23.75 5.31 19.30
C LEU A 253 -23.90 5.39 20.82
N LEU A 254 -23.39 4.39 21.56
CA LEU A 254 -23.44 4.36 23.03
C LEU A 254 -22.70 5.55 23.65
N VAL A 255 -21.48 5.85 23.17
CA VAL A 255 -20.71 6.98 23.71
C VAL A 255 -21.37 8.31 23.34
N VAL A 256 -21.88 8.47 22.11
CA VAL A 256 -22.60 9.68 21.67
C VAL A 256 -23.88 9.90 22.47
N LEU A 257 -24.63 8.84 22.77
CA LEU A 257 -25.81 8.90 23.64
C LEU A 257 -25.40 9.30 25.06
N PHE A 258 -24.35 8.69 25.60
CA PHE A 258 -23.83 9.01 26.93
C PHE A 258 -23.41 10.47 27.07
N ILE A 259 -22.65 11.02 26.12
CA ILE A 259 -22.25 12.45 26.16
C ILE A 259 -23.44 13.38 25.94
N SER A 260 -24.40 13.00 25.09
CA SER A 260 -25.60 13.80 24.83
C SER A 260 -26.47 13.94 26.09
N VAL A 261 -26.56 12.87 26.89
CA VAL A 261 -27.29 12.85 28.17
C VAL A 261 -26.50 13.56 29.27
N SER A 262 -25.21 13.22 29.42
CA SER A 262 -24.37 13.72 30.52
C SER A 262 -23.94 15.19 30.36
N LYS A 263 -23.93 15.72 29.12
CA LYS A 263 -23.51 17.10 28.77
C LYS A 263 -22.12 17.47 29.29
N ILE A 264 -21.27 16.48 29.61
CA ILE A 264 -19.93 16.66 30.17
C ILE A 264 -19.05 17.46 29.20
N ASP A 265 -19.25 17.25 27.90
CA ASP A 265 -18.62 17.96 26.78
C ASP A 265 -19.00 19.45 26.68
N ARG A 266 -20.08 19.89 27.35
CA ARG A 266 -20.54 21.29 27.36
C ARG A 266 -20.10 22.07 28.59
N ILE A 267 -19.95 21.42 29.74
CA ILE A 267 -19.68 22.07 31.04
C ILE A 267 -18.23 22.55 31.18
N LEU A 268 -17.29 21.81 30.59
CA LEU A 268 -15.87 22.17 30.63
C LEU A 268 -15.53 23.41 29.75
N ASN A 269 -16.39 23.70 28.77
CA ASN A 269 -16.27 24.79 27.80
C ASN A 269 -16.31 26.18 28.47
N GLU A 270 -17.04 26.35 29.59
CA GLU A 270 -17.09 27.61 30.32
C GLU A 270 -15.83 27.89 31.16
N LYS A 271 -15.21 26.85 31.72
CA LYS A 271 -13.98 26.97 32.53
C LYS A 271 -12.74 27.20 31.66
N SER A 272 -12.68 26.55 30.50
CA SER A 272 -11.57 26.67 29.53
C SER A 272 -11.46 28.09 28.92
N LYS A 273 -12.60 28.68 28.51
CA LYS A 273 -12.65 30.03 27.92
C LYS A 273 -12.10 31.14 28.82
N ALA A 274 -12.23 31.00 30.13
CA ALA A 274 -11.71 31.97 31.10
C ALA A 274 -10.17 31.90 31.24
N ALA A 275 -9.57 30.74 30.94
CA ALA A 275 -8.13 30.51 31.05
C ALA A 275 -7.36 30.87 29.77
N GLU A 276 -7.92 30.57 28.59
CA GLU A 276 -7.26 30.76 27.29
C GLU A 276 -7.11 32.25 26.90
N ASN A 277 -8.08 33.10 27.28
CA ASN A 277 -8.05 34.55 27.00
C ASN A 277 -6.90 35.32 27.67
N ARG A 278 -6.10 34.69 28.55
CA ARG A 278 -4.98 35.32 29.25
C ARG A 278 -3.61 35.10 28.59
N ALA A 279 -3.51 34.20 27.60
CA ALA A 279 -2.22 33.70 27.14
C ALA A 279 -2.13 33.60 25.61
N THR A 280 -2.18 34.72 24.88
CA THR A 280 -1.73 34.68 23.47
C THR A 280 -1.28 36.05 22.96
N SER A 281 0.02 36.22 22.75
CA SER A 281 0.57 37.03 21.65
C SER A 281 2.08 36.80 21.48
N LYS A 282 2.51 36.69 20.21
CA LYS A 282 3.88 36.68 19.66
C LYS A 282 4.62 35.35 19.38
N LYS A 283 4.27 34.20 19.96
CA LYS A 283 4.94 32.91 19.62
C LYS A 283 4.33 32.13 18.44
N PHE A 284 3.14 32.51 18.00
CA PHE A 284 2.26 31.74 17.12
C PHE A 284 2.69 31.63 15.65
N ILE A 285 3.38 32.64 15.09
CA ILE A 285 3.75 32.68 13.65
C ILE A 285 4.94 31.76 13.35
N VAL A 286 5.96 31.74 14.23
CA VAL A 286 7.16 30.90 14.08
C VAL A 286 6.80 29.41 14.18
N GLN A 287 5.77 29.08 14.98
CA GLN A 287 5.30 27.71 15.19
C GLN A 287 4.55 27.15 13.98
N ILE A 288 3.84 27.99 13.23
CA ILE A 288 3.14 27.60 11.99
C ILE A 288 4.14 27.35 10.86
N ALA A 289 5.15 28.21 10.73
CA ALA A 289 6.25 27.94 9.80
C ALA A 289 6.94 26.61 10.14
N ALA A 290 7.18 26.33 11.43
CA ALA A 290 7.72 25.06 11.88
C ALA A 290 6.78 23.87 11.58
N MET A 291 5.46 24.01 11.75
CA MET A 291 4.49 22.93 11.52
C MET A 291 4.32 22.62 10.04
N THR A 292 4.16 23.66 9.20
CA THR A 292 4.16 23.50 7.74
C THR A 292 5.49 22.93 7.28
N CYS A 293 6.62 23.37 7.82
CA CYS A 293 7.92 22.76 7.53
C CYS A 293 8.02 21.32 8.02
N VAL A 294 7.46 20.93 9.17
CA VAL A 294 7.50 19.55 9.67
C VAL A 294 6.62 18.64 8.82
N PHE A 295 5.41 19.06 8.44
CA PHE A 295 4.55 18.26 7.56
C PHE A 295 5.07 18.21 6.13
N LEU A 296 5.62 19.31 5.60
CA LEU A 296 6.29 19.31 4.30
C LEU A 296 7.60 18.54 4.34
N ALA A 297 8.36 18.58 5.43
CA ALA A 297 9.59 17.80 5.59
C ALA A 297 9.28 16.33 5.85
N ALA A 298 8.20 15.99 6.55
CA ALA A 298 7.74 14.61 6.68
C ALA A 298 7.24 14.08 5.34
N GLY A 299 6.43 14.85 4.61
CA GLY A 299 5.98 14.49 3.26
C GLY A 299 7.11 14.44 2.24
N ALA A 300 8.10 15.35 2.33
CA ALA A 300 9.30 15.33 1.50
C ALA A 300 10.28 14.23 1.92
N PHE A 301 10.40 13.91 3.21
CA PHE A 301 11.20 12.80 3.71
C PHE A 301 10.57 11.48 3.28
N ILE A 302 9.25 11.32 3.44
CA ILE A 302 8.50 10.18 2.92
C ILE A 302 8.64 10.12 1.40
N GLY A 303 8.52 11.24 0.67
CA GLY A 303 8.68 11.27 -0.79
C GLY A 303 10.12 11.00 -1.26
N VAL A 304 11.15 11.45 -0.55
CA VAL A 304 12.57 11.18 -0.84
C VAL A 304 12.95 9.77 -0.43
N TYR A 305 12.46 9.29 0.71
CA TYR A 305 12.60 7.91 1.15
C TYR A 305 11.89 6.98 0.17
N ALA A 306 10.65 7.29 -0.25
CA ALA A 306 9.89 6.59 -1.29
C ALA A 306 10.60 6.63 -2.63
N SER A 307 11.20 7.75 -3.03
CA SER A 307 11.95 7.88 -4.29
C SER A 307 13.27 7.09 -4.25
N SER A 308 13.96 7.09 -3.11
CA SER A 308 15.18 6.32 -2.86
C SER A 308 14.87 4.82 -2.74
N HIS A 309 13.77 4.45 -2.08
CA HIS A 309 13.27 3.08 -2.00
C HIS A 309 12.72 2.63 -3.33
N ASN A 310 11.98 3.44 -4.10
CA ASN A 310 11.56 3.10 -5.47
C ASN A 310 12.76 2.92 -6.40
N LYS A 311 13.89 3.62 -6.18
CA LYS A 311 15.16 3.32 -6.87
C LYS A 311 15.80 1.99 -6.45
N THR A 312 15.51 1.54 -5.24
CA THR A 312 16.03 0.29 -4.66
C THR A 312 15.09 -0.90 -4.91
N ILE A 313 13.79 -0.65 -5.05
CA ILE A 313 12.68 -1.57 -5.32
C ILE A 313 12.47 -1.72 -6.84
N ALA A 314 12.70 -0.69 -7.66
CA ALA A 314 12.78 -0.87 -9.12
C ALA A 314 13.95 -1.78 -9.54
N ASN A 315 14.89 -2.07 -8.64
CA ASN A 315 15.93 -3.08 -8.83
C ASN A 315 15.59 -4.44 -8.17
N LYS A 316 14.40 -4.59 -7.58
CA LYS A 316 14.00 -5.79 -6.81
C LYS A 316 12.60 -6.33 -7.11
N ASN A 317 11.74 -5.58 -7.82
CA ASN A 317 10.33 -5.92 -8.12
C ASN A 317 10.02 -5.82 -9.63
N ASP A 318 10.96 -6.24 -10.45
CA ASP A 318 10.80 -6.36 -11.90
C ASP A 318 10.91 -7.85 -12.23
N LEU A 319 10.06 -8.39 -13.10
CA LEU A 319 10.13 -9.80 -13.54
C LEU A 319 11.42 -10.10 -14.36
N THR A 320 12.35 -9.15 -14.39
CA THR A 320 13.65 -9.18 -15.04
C THR A 320 14.49 -10.36 -14.53
N GLY A 321 14.80 -11.28 -15.44
CA GLY A 321 15.58 -12.48 -15.14
C GLY A 321 14.74 -13.68 -14.71
N GLU A 322 13.47 -13.50 -14.37
CA GLU A 322 12.58 -14.58 -13.93
C GLU A 322 11.78 -15.20 -15.09
N LEU A 323 11.82 -14.59 -16.30
CA LEU A 323 11.02 -15.02 -17.45
C LEU A 323 11.76 -15.91 -18.45
N ALA A 324 13.01 -16.29 -18.16
CA ALA A 324 13.85 -17.05 -19.09
C ALA A 324 13.27 -18.43 -19.46
N GLY A 325 12.64 -19.13 -18.51
CA GLY A 325 11.97 -20.40 -18.77
C GLY A 325 10.78 -20.27 -19.72
N PHE A 326 9.99 -19.20 -19.58
CA PHE A 326 8.87 -18.90 -20.46
C PHE A 326 9.32 -18.54 -21.87
N ILE A 327 10.39 -17.73 -22.00
CA ILE A 327 11.00 -17.40 -23.29
C ILE A 327 11.49 -18.67 -24.02
N SER A 328 12.12 -19.60 -23.30
CA SER A 328 12.54 -20.88 -23.86
C SER A 328 11.35 -21.70 -24.35
N THR A 329 10.28 -21.77 -23.54
CA THR A 329 9.07 -22.55 -23.88
C THR A 329 8.36 -22.01 -25.11
N GLU A 330 8.21 -20.68 -25.23
CA GLU A 330 7.62 -20.07 -26.43
C GLU A 330 8.54 -20.18 -27.66
N THR A 331 9.86 -20.15 -27.47
CA THR A 331 10.83 -20.34 -28.56
C THR A 331 10.75 -21.75 -29.14
N ASP A 332 10.66 -22.76 -28.28
CA ASP A 332 10.42 -24.15 -28.68
C ASP A 332 9.09 -24.29 -29.41
N MET A 333 8.01 -23.75 -28.82
CA MET A 333 6.66 -23.78 -29.40
C MET A 333 6.64 -23.16 -30.80
N ARG A 334 7.32 -22.03 -30.98
CA ARG A 334 7.48 -21.37 -32.27
C ARG A 334 8.21 -22.27 -33.28
N GLY A 335 9.25 -22.98 -32.85
CA GLY A 335 9.98 -23.94 -33.68
C GLY A 335 9.06 -25.03 -34.23
N TYR A 336 8.22 -25.61 -33.38
CA TYR A 336 7.23 -26.60 -33.79
C TYR A 336 6.16 -26.04 -34.73
N VAL A 337 5.65 -24.84 -34.46
CA VAL A 337 4.69 -24.15 -35.35
C VAL A 337 5.28 -23.94 -36.75
N VAL A 338 6.53 -23.49 -36.84
CA VAL A 338 7.23 -23.30 -38.14
C VAL A 338 7.46 -24.65 -38.84
N ALA A 339 7.71 -25.71 -38.09
CA ALA A 339 7.82 -27.08 -38.60
C ALA A 339 6.47 -27.72 -38.99
N ASN A 340 5.34 -27.03 -38.77
CA ASN A 340 3.97 -27.56 -38.89
C ASN A 340 3.65 -28.72 -37.92
N ASP A 341 4.41 -28.85 -36.83
CA ASP A 341 4.14 -29.84 -35.78
C ASP A 341 3.21 -29.26 -34.71
N PHE A 342 1.92 -29.29 -34.98
CA PHE A 342 0.91 -28.79 -34.05
C PHE A 342 0.62 -29.73 -32.87
N THR A 343 1.18 -30.94 -32.87
CA THR A 343 1.02 -31.86 -31.73
C THR A 343 1.95 -31.43 -30.61
N ASP A 344 3.23 -31.27 -30.93
CA ASP A 344 4.24 -30.82 -29.98
C ASP A 344 4.06 -29.34 -29.61
N ALA A 345 3.61 -28.49 -30.55
CA ALA A 345 3.27 -27.10 -30.24
C ALA A 345 2.15 -26.97 -29.19
N ARG A 346 1.13 -27.85 -29.24
CA ARG A 346 0.06 -27.86 -28.24
C ARG A 346 0.53 -28.39 -26.89
N ALA A 347 1.36 -29.43 -26.88
CA ALA A 347 1.97 -29.92 -25.64
C ALA A 347 2.81 -28.82 -24.96
N LYS A 348 3.57 -28.03 -25.74
CA LYS A 348 4.31 -26.88 -25.21
C LYS A 348 3.39 -25.75 -24.74
N ALA A 349 2.24 -25.54 -25.38
CA ALA A 349 1.24 -24.59 -24.92
C ALA A 349 0.62 -25.01 -23.58
N ASP A 350 0.36 -26.30 -23.38
CA ASP A 350 -0.15 -26.83 -22.11
C ASP A 350 0.89 -26.70 -20.99
N ASN A 351 2.17 -26.93 -21.28
CA ASN A 351 3.25 -26.67 -20.33
C ASN A 351 3.37 -25.17 -19.99
N LEU A 352 3.23 -24.28 -20.98
CA LEU A 352 3.26 -22.84 -20.77
C LEU A 352 2.17 -22.38 -19.80
N GLU A 353 0.93 -22.86 -19.96
CA GLU A 353 -0.18 -22.56 -19.05
C GLU A 353 0.09 -23.11 -17.65
N HIS A 354 0.53 -24.37 -17.55
CA HIS A 354 0.82 -25.01 -16.27
C HIS A 354 1.91 -24.26 -15.47
N ASP A 355 3.03 -23.95 -16.13
CA ASP A 355 4.16 -23.27 -15.51
C ASP A 355 3.78 -21.84 -15.08
N TRP A 356 2.99 -21.14 -15.91
CA TRP A 356 2.53 -19.78 -15.62
C TRP A 356 1.56 -19.72 -14.43
N ASP A 357 0.58 -20.63 -14.38
CA ASP A 357 -0.37 -20.76 -13.27
C ASP A 357 0.33 -21.15 -11.97
N SER A 358 1.30 -22.08 -12.05
CA SER A 358 2.07 -22.53 -10.87
C SER A 358 2.88 -21.40 -10.22
N GLN A 359 3.29 -20.42 -11.02
CA GLN A 359 4.09 -19.28 -10.58
C GLN A 359 3.24 -18.03 -10.28
N GLU A 360 1.91 -18.08 -10.42
CA GLU A 360 1.01 -16.94 -10.14
C GLU A 360 1.25 -16.39 -8.72
N GLY A 361 1.31 -17.26 -7.72
CA GLY A 361 1.51 -16.86 -6.32
C GLY A 361 2.84 -16.16 -6.05
N THR A 362 3.82 -16.29 -6.94
CA THR A 362 5.16 -15.71 -6.83
C THR A 362 5.31 -14.47 -7.70
N LEU A 363 4.92 -14.54 -8.98
CA LEU A 363 5.15 -13.48 -9.97
C LEU A 363 4.11 -12.36 -9.87
N ARG A 364 2.86 -12.68 -9.56
CA ARG A 364 1.77 -11.69 -9.50
C ARG A 364 1.95 -10.66 -8.38
N PRO A 365 2.35 -11.04 -7.15
CA PRO A 365 2.63 -10.07 -6.09
C PRO A 365 3.88 -9.23 -6.32
N GLN A 366 4.85 -9.71 -7.11
CA GLN A 366 6.07 -8.95 -7.43
C GLN A 366 5.77 -7.74 -8.33
N ASN A 367 5.02 -7.95 -9.42
CA ASN A 367 4.61 -6.87 -10.32
C ASN A 367 3.31 -7.19 -11.07
N GLN A 368 2.17 -6.84 -10.45
CA GLN A 368 0.84 -7.13 -10.99
C GLN A 368 0.60 -6.55 -12.40
N SER A 369 1.18 -5.39 -12.70
CA SER A 369 1.00 -4.74 -14.01
C SER A 369 1.69 -5.51 -15.13
N GLN A 370 2.95 -5.91 -14.93
CA GLN A 370 3.68 -6.73 -15.90
C GLN A 370 3.12 -8.13 -16.00
N TRP A 371 2.73 -8.73 -14.87
CA TRP A 371 2.06 -10.03 -14.84
C TRP A 371 0.79 -10.01 -15.70
N THR A 372 -0.10 -9.03 -15.50
CA THR A 372 -1.35 -8.90 -16.29
C THR A 372 -1.08 -8.68 -17.77
N ALA A 373 -0.01 -7.95 -18.12
CA ALA A 373 0.36 -7.72 -19.52
C ALA A 373 0.87 -8.99 -20.22
N ILE A 374 1.65 -9.83 -19.52
CA ILE A 374 2.14 -11.12 -20.02
C ILE A 374 1.01 -12.16 -20.06
N ASP A 375 0.18 -12.19 -19.03
CA ASP A 375 -1.00 -13.08 -18.94
C ASP A 375 -1.91 -12.90 -20.17
N SER A 376 -2.19 -11.64 -20.54
CA SER A 376 -2.97 -11.34 -21.74
C SER A 376 -2.31 -11.79 -23.06
N THR A 377 -0.98 -11.85 -23.13
CA THR A 377 -0.29 -12.39 -24.32
C THR A 377 -0.31 -13.91 -24.34
N PHE A 378 -0.19 -14.57 -23.19
CA PHE A 378 -0.30 -16.02 -23.07
C PHE A 378 -1.70 -16.50 -23.44
N ASP A 379 -2.77 -15.83 -23.00
CA ASP A 379 -4.14 -16.11 -23.43
C ASP A 379 -4.29 -16.16 -24.96
N GLN A 380 -3.65 -15.22 -25.65
CA GLN A 380 -3.68 -15.15 -27.12
C GLN A 380 -2.90 -16.29 -27.76
N VAL A 381 -1.72 -16.65 -27.20
CA VAL A 381 -0.88 -17.77 -27.66
C VAL A 381 -1.63 -19.08 -27.47
N LEU A 382 -2.13 -19.36 -26.26
CA LEU A 382 -2.87 -20.57 -25.91
C LEU A 382 -4.10 -20.72 -26.79
N THR A 383 -4.90 -19.67 -26.93
CA THR A 383 -6.09 -19.69 -27.80
C THR A 383 -5.71 -19.98 -29.25
N SER A 384 -4.67 -19.33 -29.78
CA SER A 384 -4.27 -19.52 -31.18
C SER A 384 -3.75 -20.94 -31.43
N VAL A 385 -2.78 -21.42 -30.63
CA VAL A 385 -2.12 -22.72 -30.86
C VAL A 385 -3.07 -23.90 -30.60
N ARG A 386 -4.02 -23.77 -29.67
CA ARG A 386 -5.02 -24.82 -29.41
C ARG A 386 -6.12 -24.89 -30.46
N THR A 387 -6.53 -23.76 -31.05
CA THR A 387 -7.73 -23.70 -31.90
C THR A 387 -7.48 -23.65 -33.39
N THR A 388 -6.30 -23.20 -33.84
CA THR A 388 -5.97 -23.12 -35.27
C THR A 388 -4.78 -24.01 -35.63
N THR A 389 -4.70 -24.38 -36.91
CA THR A 389 -3.54 -25.04 -37.53
C THR A 389 -2.92 -24.16 -38.61
N ASP A 390 -3.15 -22.85 -38.56
CA ASP A 390 -2.53 -21.86 -39.44
C ASP A 390 -1.16 -21.43 -38.84
N PRO A 391 -0.03 -21.81 -39.47
CA PRO A 391 1.30 -21.50 -38.96
C PRO A 391 1.59 -20.00 -38.93
N ALA A 392 1.06 -19.23 -39.89
CA ALA A 392 1.32 -17.79 -39.97
C ALA A 392 0.66 -17.05 -38.82
N LYS A 393 -0.58 -17.43 -38.51
CA LYS A 393 -1.34 -16.85 -37.39
C LYS A 393 -0.72 -17.21 -36.04
N CYS A 394 -0.37 -18.48 -35.82
CA CYS A 394 0.27 -18.91 -34.57
C CYS A 394 1.62 -18.23 -34.36
N LYS A 395 2.46 -18.21 -35.41
CA LYS A 395 3.77 -17.56 -35.36
C LYS A 395 3.67 -16.08 -35.01
N SER A 396 2.72 -15.35 -35.58
CA SER A 396 2.55 -13.91 -35.30
C SER A 396 2.21 -13.63 -33.84
N VAL A 397 1.40 -14.48 -33.21
CA VAL A 397 0.97 -14.30 -31.83
C VAL A 397 2.09 -14.68 -30.86
N ILE A 398 2.82 -15.76 -31.16
CA ILE A 398 4.02 -16.15 -30.39
C ILE A 398 5.12 -15.10 -30.52
N ASP A 399 5.39 -14.57 -31.72
CA ASP A 399 6.37 -13.50 -31.93
C ASP A 399 6.02 -12.24 -31.11
N ASN A 400 4.73 -11.91 -30.97
CA ASN A 400 4.28 -10.78 -30.14
C ASN A 400 4.51 -11.04 -28.64
N SER A 401 4.14 -12.22 -28.16
CA SER A 401 4.32 -12.65 -26.77
C SER A 401 5.81 -12.69 -26.38
N LEU A 402 6.65 -13.31 -27.20
CA LEU A 402 8.12 -13.31 -27.05
C LEU A 402 8.68 -11.89 -26.94
N SER A 403 8.20 -10.94 -27.75
CA SER A 403 8.67 -9.55 -27.68
C SER A 403 8.33 -8.86 -26.36
N VAL A 404 7.22 -9.23 -25.73
CA VAL A 404 6.79 -8.72 -24.43
C VAL A 404 7.61 -9.38 -23.32
N LEU A 405 7.80 -10.70 -23.39
CA LEU A 405 8.64 -11.45 -22.47
C LEU A 405 10.09 -10.96 -22.48
N GLU A 406 10.72 -10.86 -23.65
CA GLU A 406 12.12 -10.42 -23.80
C GLU A 406 12.32 -8.98 -23.30
N ARG A 407 11.39 -8.07 -23.62
CA ARG A 407 11.44 -6.67 -23.16
C ARG A 407 11.32 -6.57 -21.64
N THR A 408 10.44 -7.37 -21.07
CA THR A 408 10.22 -7.43 -19.62
C THR A 408 11.40 -8.09 -18.93
N ASN A 409 11.93 -9.18 -19.49
CA ASN A 409 13.06 -9.92 -18.95
C ASN A 409 14.38 -9.14 -19.01
N ALA A 410 14.50 -8.16 -19.93
CA ALA A 410 15.67 -7.29 -20.08
C ALA A 410 15.58 -5.97 -19.28
N GLY A 411 14.52 -5.74 -18.50
CA GLY A 411 14.35 -4.53 -17.69
C GLY A 411 14.26 -3.22 -18.48
N THR A 412 13.91 -3.27 -19.78
CA THR A 412 13.95 -2.09 -20.65
C THR A 412 12.58 -1.40 -20.70
N GLN A 413 12.36 -0.43 -19.81
CA GLN A 413 11.19 0.48 -19.89
C GLN A 413 11.51 1.70 -20.77
N ASN A 414 10.88 1.81 -21.96
CA ASN A 414 10.08 3.00 -22.33
C ASN A 414 9.41 2.94 -23.71
N ASN A 415 8.20 3.52 -23.71
CA ASN A 415 7.37 4.06 -24.80
C ASN A 415 6.65 3.09 -25.75
N SER A 416 5.31 3.19 -25.70
CA SER A 416 4.34 2.71 -26.68
C SER A 416 4.78 2.92 -28.12
N PRO A 417 4.44 2.02 -29.05
CA PRO A 417 4.31 2.37 -30.45
C PRO A 417 2.83 2.51 -30.82
N THR A 418 2.38 3.75 -30.98
CA THR A 418 1.37 4.05 -31.98
C THR A 418 2.03 3.93 -33.35
N SER A 419 1.31 3.32 -34.29
CA SER A 419 1.67 2.90 -35.65
C SER A 419 2.39 3.91 -36.58
N THR A 420 3.05 3.33 -37.60
CA THR A 420 3.58 3.88 -38.88
C THR A 420 4.96 4.55 -38.73
N ASP A 421 6.04 4.22 -39.44
CA ASP A 421 6.20 3.96 -40.88
C ASP A 421 7.58 3.28 -41.19
N SER A 422 7.81 3.00 -42.46
CA SER A 422 8.77 2.10 -43.09
C SER A 422 10.22 2.62 -43.21
N SER A 423 11.16 1.68 -43.34
CA SER A 423 12.47 1.79 -44.02
C SER A 423 13.62 2.53 -43.28
N GLN A 424 14.66 1.79 -42.88
CA GLN A 424 15.98 1.78 -43.54
C GLN A 424 17.02 1.04 -42.68
N GLN A 425 17.81 0.20 -43.35
CA GLN A 425 19.06 -0.38 -42.87
C GLN A 425 20.05 0.72 -42.49
N ILE A 426 20.84 0.54 -41.41
CA ILE A 426 22.26 0.90 -41.37
C ILE A 426 22.99 -0.01 -40.38
N PHE A 427 24.10 -0.52 -40.90
CA PHE A 427 25.17 -1.32 -40.34
C PHE A 427 25.97 -0.56 -39.28
N SER A 428 26.44 -1.21 -38.20
CA SER A 428 27.79 -1.05 -37.62
C SER A 428 28.07 -2.01 -36.44
N GLN A 429 29.31 -2.46 -36.40
CA GLN A 429 29.96 -3.47 -35.55
C GLN A 429 30.24 -3.04 -34.09
N PRO A 430 30.68 -3.96 -33.20
CA PRO A 430 30.68 -3.77 -31.74
C PRO A 430 31.93 -3.05 -31.23
N GLU A 431 31.76 -2.08 -30.34
CA GLU A 431 32.85 -1.55 -29.52
C GLU A 431 32.97 -2.33 -28.22
N THR A 432 34.11 -2.98 -28.09
CA THR A 432 34.70 -3.51 -26.87
C THR A 432 34.84 -2.42 -25.80
N SER A 433 34.34 -2.68 -24.59
CA SER A 433 34.82 -2.02 -23.38
C SER A 433 34.95 -3.07 -22.27
N GLN A 434 36.18 -3.51 -22.08
CA GLN A 434 36.61 -4.27 -20.91
C GLN A 434 36.43 -3.41 -19.66
N SER A 435 35.73 -3.93 -18.66
CA SER A 435 35.97 -3.56 -17.26
C SER A 435 36.10 -4.85 -16.45
N SER A 436 37.22 -4.96 -15.75
CA SER A 436 37.65 -6.14 -15.01
C SER A 436 36.70 -6.50 -13.85
N PRO A 437 36.54 -7.79 -13.50
CA PRO A 437 35.66 -8.21 -12.43
C PRO A 437 36.30 -7.90 -11.06
N SER A 438 35.60 -7.15 -10.23
CA SER A 438 35.85 -7.15 -8.79
C SER A 438 35.40 -8.49 -8.23
N ALA A 439 36.33 -9.22 -7.61
CA ALA A 439 36.12 -10.52 -7.01
C ALA A 439 34.95 -10.51 -6.01
N SER A 440 33.84 -11.17 -6.37
CA SER A 440 32.82 -11.59 -5.43
C SER A 440 33.31 -12.81 -4.68
N THR A 441 33.41 -12.69 -3.36
CA THR A 441 33.64 -13.79 -2.43
C THR A 441 32.56 -14.85 -2.68
N SER A 442 32.95 -16.05 -3.11
CA SER A 442 32.05 -17.17 -3.34
C SER A 442 31.37 -17.59 -2.04
N VAL A 443 30.14 -17.16 -1.82
CA VAL A 443 29.29 -17.70 -0.76
C VAL A 443 28.73 -19.02 -1.30
N SER A 444 29.26 -20.14 -0.81
CA SER A 444 28.79 -21.49 -1.19
C SER A 444 27.49 -21.82 -0.45
N LEU A 445 26.60 -22.62 -1.07
CA LEU A 445 25.33 -23.12 -0.49
C LEU A 445 25.50 -23.90 0.82
N GLY A 446 26.73 -24.27 1.19
CA GLY A 446 27.07 -24.97 2.43
C GLY A 446 27.38 -26.44 2.17
N ASP A 447 27.06 -27.30 3.15
CA ASP A 447 27.28 -28.73 3.04
C ASP A 447 26.15 -29.42 2.26
N LEU A 448 26.45 -29.90 1.05
CA LEU A 448 25.53 -30.63 0.18
C LEU A 448 25.77 -32.16 0.22
N SER A 449 26.59 -32.66 1.16
CA SER A 449 27.03 -34.05 1.19
C SER A 449 25.88 -35.06 1.33
N SER A 450 24.78 -34.68 1.99
CA SER A 450 23.58 -35.52 2.11
C SER A 450 22.89 -35.75 0.77
N PHE A 451 22.77 -34.70 -0.07
CA PHE A 451 22.15 -34.78 -1.39
C PHE A 451 23.03 -35.58 -2.35
N ILE A 452 24.34 -35.28 -2.36
CA ILE A 452 25.35 -36.02 -3.14
C ILE A 452 25.32 -37.51 -2.78
N LYS A 453 25.14 -37.86 -1.50
CA LYS A 453 25.04 -39.26 -1.08
C LYS A 453 23.77 -39.94 -1.62
N ILE A 454 22.62 -39.27 -1.60
CA ILE A 454 21.36 -39.82 -2.14
C ILE A 454 21.49 -40.04 -3.66
N GLU A 455 22.10 -39.09 -4.38
CA GLU A 455 22.35 -39.25 -5.82
C GLU A 455 23.38 -40.33 -6.13
N GLN A 456 24.44 -40.47 -5.32
CA GLN A 456 25.41 -41.56 -5.48
C GLN A 456 24.79 -42.93 -5.21
N ASP A 457 23.94 -43.06 -4.18
CA ASP A 457 23.16 -44.27 -3.90
C ASP A 457 22.23 -44.60 -5.09
N THR A 458 21.61 -43.58 -5.69
CA THR A 458 20.74 -43.71 -6.86
C THR A 458 21.53 -44.13 -8.10
N LEU A 459 22.72 -43.57 -8.30
CA LEU A 459 23.64 -43.91 -9.38
C LEU A 459 24.13 -45.36 -9.29
N ASP A 460 24.37 -45.87 -8.08
CA ASP A 460 24.73 -47.27 -7.88
C ASP A 460 23.57 -48.24 -8.24
N LEU A 461 22.32 -47.83 -8.00
CA LEU A 461 21.13 -48.59 -8.41
C LEU A 461 20.95 -48.57 -9.93
N VAL A 462 21.11 -47.41 -10.56
CA VAL A 462 21.07 -47.26 -12.03
C VAL A 462 22.18 -48.07 -12.69
N ASN A 463 23.41 -48.08 -12.15
CA ASN A 463 24.52 -48.89 -12.69
C ASN A 463 24.27 -50.41 -12.57
N LYS A 464 23.48 -50.85 -11.58
CA LYS A 464 23.05 -52.25 -11.43
C LYS A 464 21.87 -52.63 -12.31
N GLY A 465 21.28 -51.66 -13.05
CA GLY A 465 20.08 -51.87 -13.86
C GLY A 465 18.78 -51.89 -13.05
N ASP A 466 18.83 -51.55 -11.76
CA ASP A 466 17.65 -51.50 -10.89
C ASP A 466 16.99 -50.12 -10.92
N LEU A 467 16.30 -49.84 -12.03
CA LEU A 467 15.62 -48.56 -12.24
C LEU A 467 14.38 -48.40 -11.34
N SER A 468 13.80 -49.49 -10.84
CA SER A 468 12.63 -49.43 -9.96
C SER A 468 13.02 -48.96 -8.55
N SER A 469 14.12 -49.48 -8.00
CA SER A 469 14.67 -48.99 -6.73
C SER A 469 15.23 -47.58 -6.88
N ALA A 470 15.87 -47.26 -8.02
CA ALA A 470 16.35 -45.90 -8.30
C ALA A 470 15.20 -44.87 -8.32
N LYS A 471 14.05 -45.21 -8.93
CA LYS A 471 12.84 -44.37 -8.93
C LYS A 471 12.25 -44.16 -7.54
N THR A 472 12.46 -45.10 -6.63
CA THR A 472 12.06 -44.92 -5.22
C THR A 472 13.05 -44.01 -4.51
N ARG A 473 14.36 -44.23 -4.68
CA ARG A 473 15.41 -43.46 -4.01
C ARG A 473 15.44 -41.99 -4.45
N ILE A 474 15.13 -41.70 -5.72
CA ILE A 474 15.09 -40.33 -6.22
C ILE A 474 13.94 -39.51 -5.62
N LYS A 475 12.90 -40.16 -5.08
CA LYS A 475 11.84 -39.46 -4.34
C LYS A 475 12.34 -38.91 -3.00
N ASP A 476 13.27 -39.63 -2.35
CA ASP A 476 13.91 -39.13 -1.14
C ASP A 476 14.76 -37.88 -1.42
N LEU A 477 15.35 -37.79 -2.62
CA LEU A 477 16.10 -36.61 -3.06
C LEU A 477 15.19 -35.39 -3.20
N GLU A 478 14.09 -35.52 -3.96
CA GLU A 478 13.09 -34.46 -4.15
C GLU A 478 12.58 -33.95 -2.79
N THR A 479 12.15 -34.87 -1.92
CA THR A 479 11.62 -34.48 -0.60
C THR A 479 12.68 -33.75 0.23
N ALA A 480 13.91 -34.25 0.26
CA ALA A 480 14.98 -33.62 1.03
C ALA A 480 15.40 -32.26 0.46
N TRP A 481 15.37 -32.11 -0.87
CA TRP A 481 15.76 -30.88 -1.57
C TRP A 481 14.70 -29.79 -1.39
N ASP A 482 13.42 -30.13 -1.55
CA ASP A 482 12.28 -29.25 -1.32
C ASP A 482 12.23 -28.77 0.14
N ASP A 483 12.39 -29.67 1.10
CA ASP A 483 12.43 -29.34 2.53
C ASP A 483 13.57 -28.35 2.87
N ALA A 484 14.68 -28.42 2.12
CA ALA A 484 15.84 -27.55 2.30
C ALA A 484 15.74 -26.20 1.58
N GLN A 485 14.75 -26.00 0.69
CA GLN A 485 14.60 -24.79 -0.13
C GLN A 485 14.62 -23.51 0.71
N SER A 486 13.80 -23.45 1.76
CA SER A 486 13.69 -22.28 2.65
C SER A 486 15.01 -21.90 3.33
N THR A 487 15.96 -22.83 3.40
CA THR A 487 17.27 -22.65 4.06
C THR A 487 18.41 -22.45 3.05
N LEU A 488 18.33 -23.05 1.86
CA LEU A 488 19.39 -23.02 0.84
C LEU A 488 19.18 -21.88 -0.16
N GLN A 489 17.96 -21.66 -0.63
CA GLN A 489 17.63 -20.65 -1.65
C GLN A 489 18.03 -19.22 -1.23
N PRO A 490 17.85 -18.78 0.03
CA PRO A 490 18.27 -17.44 0.45
C PRO A 490 19.80 -17.26 0.57
N LYS A 491 20.59 -18.33 0.58
CA LYS A 491 22.05 -18.27 0.75
C LYS A 491 22.77 -17.96 -0.55
N ASP A 492 22.32 -18.54 -1.65
CA ASP A 492 22.79 -18.27 -3.01
C ASP A 492 21.69 -18.70 -4.00
N SER A 493 20.80 -17.78 -4.35
CA SER A 493 19.64 -18.07 -5.20
C SER A 493 20.06 -18.52 -6.60
N VAL A 494 21.14 -17.95 -7.15
CA VAL A 494 21.62 -18.27 -8.49
C VAL A 494 22.19 -19.69 -8.54
N LYS A 495 23.03 -20.05 -7.56
CA LYS A 495 23.60 -21.39 -7.48
C LYS A 495 22.54 -22.43 -7.10
N TRP A 496 21.57 -22.06 -6.26
CA TRP A 496 20.44 -22.92 -5.91
C TRP A 496 19.62 -23.25 -7.16
N THR A 497 19.18 -22.26 -7.93
CA THR A 497 18.41 -22.46 -9.17
C THR A 497 19.19 -23.27 -10.21
N GLN A 498 20.52 -23.11 -10.27
CA GLN A 498 21.35 -23.92 -11.16
C GLN A 498 21.36 -25.40 -10.77
N ILE A 499 21.47 -25.72 -9.48
CA ILE A 499 21.46 -27.11 -8.99
C ILE A 499 20.04 -27.68 -9.10
N ASP A 500 19.03 -26.90 -8.74
CA ASP A 500 17.61 -27.23 -8.82
C ASP A 500 17.22 -27.70 -10.23
N GLY A 501 17.60 -26.94 -11.27
CA GLY A 501 17.35 -27.35 -12.66
C GLY A 501 18.06 -28.65 -13.08
N THR A 502 19.21 -29.00 -12.47
CA THR A 502 19.84 -30.31 -12.70
C THR A 502 19.10 -31.45 -12.01
N ILE A 503 18.55 -31.20 -10.82
CA ILE A 503 17.73 -32.15 -10.07
C ILE A 503 16.39 -32.38 -10.78
N ASP A 504 15.79 -31.34 -11.36
CA ASP A 504 14.56 -31.46 -12.18
C ASP A 504 14.78 -32.31 -13.42
N THR A 505 15.90 -32.07 -14.12
CA THR A 505 16.29 -32.88 -15.29
C THR A 505 16.49 -34.34 -14.89
N LEU A 506 17.13 -34.59 -13.75
CA LEU A 506 17.33 -35.91 -13.18
C LEU A 506 16.01 -36.60 -12.80
N LEU A 507 15.10 -35.89 -12.14
CA LEU A 507 13.78 -36.39 -11.74
C LEU A 507 12.95 -36.74 -12.98
N SER A 508 12.97 -35.89 -14.01
CA SER A 508 12.27 -36.11 -15.28
C SER A 508 12.75 -37.39 -15.98
N GLU A 509 14.06 -37.57 -16.12
CA GLU A 509 14.67 -38.75 -16.76
C GLU A 509 14.34 -40.06 -16.00
N LEU A 510 14.44 -40.08 -14.67
CA LEU A 510 14.16 -41.27 -13.86
C LEU A 510 12.65 -41.58 -13.73
N ARG A 511 11.80 -40.56 -13.90
CA ARG A 511 10.33 -40.72 -13.78
C ARG A 511 9.63 -40.97 -15.11
N ALA A 512 10.31 -40.74 -16.23
CA ALA A 512 9.81 -41.04 -17.56
C ALA A 512 9.16 -42.43 -17.64
N SER A 513 8.15 -42.56 -18.51
CA SER A 513 7.40 -43.81 -18.68
C SER A 513 8.29 -45.00 -19.09
N ASN A 514 9.38 -44.72 -19.81
CA ASN A 514 10.43 -45.67 -20.16
C ASN A 514 11.80 -45.02 -19.89
N PRO A 515 12.32 -45.09 -18.65
CA PRO A 515 13.56 -44.42 -18.30
C PRO A 515 14.76 -45.12 -18.96
N SER A 516 15.61 -44.35 -19.63
CA SER A 516 16.84 -44.86 -20.25
C SER A 516 17.96 -44.94 -19.21
N GLN A 517 18.56 -46.13 -19.03
CA GLN A 517 19.66 -46.32 -18.07
C GLN A 517 20.85 -45.39 -18.36
N SER A 518 21.15 -45.12 -19.63
CA SER A 518 22.23 -44.19 -20.00
C SER A 518 21.85 -42.72 -19.76
N GLY A 519 20.59 -42.35 -20.03
CA GLY A 519 20.08 -40.99 -19.78
C GLY A 519 20.05 -40.64 -18.30
N CYS A 520 19.52 -41.56 -17.47
CA CYS A 520 19.51 -41.45 -16.02
C CYS A 520 20.93 -41.33 -15.45
N LYS A 521 21.88 -42.10 -15.98
CA LYS A 521 23.29 -42.05 -15.56
C LYS A 521 23.92 -40.68 -15.87
N SER A 522 23.74 -40.17 -17.09
CA SER A 522 24.28 -38.86 -17.47
C SER A 522 23.67 -37.71 -16.67
N ALA A 523 22.37 -37.77 -16.38
CA ALA A 523 21.69 -36.77 -15.55
C ALA A 523 22.19 -36.79 -14.09
N LEU A 524 22.39 -37.98 -13.50
CA LEU A 524 22.96 -38.15 -12.15
C LEU A 524 24.39 -37.59 -12.07
N GLU A 525 25.25 -37.94 -13.03
CA GLU A 525 26.64 -37.46 -13.06
C GLU A 525 26.71 -35.93 -13.23
N ALA A 526 25.78 -35.34 -13.99
CA ALA A 526 25.67 -33.90 -14.17
C ALA A 526 25.23 -33.18 -12.88
N SER A 527 24.23 -33.71 -12.17
CA SER A 527 23.73 -33.11 -10.92
C SER A 527 24.73 -33.23 -9.77
N ILE A 528 25.37 -34.40 -9.59
CA ILE A 528 26.47 -34.58 -8.63
C ILE A 528 27.61 -33.60 -8.91
N SER A 529 27.99 -33.42 -10.18
CA SER A 529 29.04 -32.49 -10.58
C SER A 529 28.67 -31.02 -10.33
N ALA A 530 27.38 -30.67 -10.45
CA ALA A 530 26.88 -29.33 -10.16
C ALA A 530 26.92 -29.02 -8.65
N MET A 531 26.63 -30.01 -7.80
CA MET A 531 26.69 -29.87 -6.34
C MET A 531 28.11 -29.85 -5.75
N GLN A 532 29.10 -30.39 -6.46
CA GLN A 532 30.50 -30.42 -6.01
C GLN A 532 31.31 -29.16 -6.38
N LYS A 533 30.82 -28.36 -7.33
CA LYS A 533 31.38 -27.06 -7.72
C LYS A 533 30.83 -25.96 -6.83
#